data_AF-A0A1I8IJM9-F1
#
_entry.id   AF-A0A1I8IJM9-F1
#
_cell.length_a   1.000
_cell.length_b   1.000
_cell.length_c   1.000
_cell.angle_alpha   90.00
_cell.angle_beta   90.00
_cell.angle_gamma   90.00
#
_symmetry.space_group_name_H-M   'P 1'
#
loop_
_entity.id
_entity.type
_entity.pdbx_description
1 polymer ?
#
loop_
_entity_poly.entity_id
_entity_poly.type
_entity_poly.pdbx_seq_one_letter_code
_entity_poly.pdbx_strand_id
1 'polypeptide(L)'
;AFGGDNSQITLFGESAGAVSVSYHLLSPYTQGYFRRAILNSGSAIAWWASEDRWAASRRSLTLAKLVKCGPDNDSTDVNKIIDCMRQVTPETLQQLTWSAMSNEIRERRIQYAQYYQQNLHRNQEPANEVANVETMLYFDLPFKPVYPSDFIPKMPFMQLRDSVKNQDVKRADLLLGVVKNEGVFWIMYALYKIFLIRNREWNIPFWWGQPMDPRLSKEYEYYSKFSKELDMDTDPHNLVARYFITNINMDGLISEGTSFEYQVPSKLFGKTSWTAKETLDALDAMTSDKSFKCPTIEFAEKYALMLGRNAAHSIWMYSFEQRSELLPLPDWTGVLHGYELDYVFGSPFNERFTGKYYNYTETERQFSDDLMKFWTNFAKTGMSDSSAPDGPGAWPEYDAINRKHIVLKARSPTSRGFQIGENLRKRQCNFWRYQVQNLRNYTNPKPNCSSGVGTRRAQTVGPTKSATSKHSRFRGVFLVLVGAFELLRFLHL
;
A
#
# COMPACT_ATOMS: atom_id res chain seq x y z
N ALA A 1 0.26 19.19 -31.17
CA ALA A 1 -1.18 19.48 -30.95
C ALA A 1 -1.39 20.35 -29.71
N PHE A 2 -0.93 19.93 -28.53
CA PHE A 2 -1.15 20.67 -27.27
C PHE A 2 0.09 21.41 -26.73
N GLY A 3 1.16 21.54 -27.53
CA GLY A 3 2.40 22.21 -27.12
C GLY A 3 3.35 21.40 -26.22
N GLY A 4 3.00 20.15 -25.86
CA GLY A 4 3.88 19.25 -25.10
C GLY A 4 4.95 18.56 -25.95
N ASP A 5 6.07 18.22 -25.30
CA ASP A 5 7.19 17.46 -25.88
C ASP A 5 7.04 15.96 -25.56
N ASN A 6 6.89 15.14 -26.60
CA ASN A 6 6.71 13.69 -26.45
C ASN A 6 7.99 12.95 -26.01
N SER A 7 9.14 13.61 -26.03
CA SER A 7 10.42 13.08 -25.52
C SER A 7 10.62 13.36 -24.01
N GLN A 8 9.82 14.24 -23.42
CA GLN A 8 9.91 14.70 -22.03
C GLN A 8 8.68 14.31 -21.19
N ILE A 9 8.15 13.12 -21.44
CA ILE A 9 6.99 12.61 -20.69
C ILE A 9 7.44 12.15 -19.29
N THR A 10 6.83 12.68 -18.24
CA THR A 10 7.03 12.22 -16.86
C THR A 10 5.76 11.58 -16.34
N LEU A 11 5.84 10.33 -15.90
CA LEU A 11 4.72 9.66 -15.23
C LEU A 11 4.77 10.00 -13.74
N PHE A 12 3.64 10.41 -13.18
CA PHE A 12 3.50 10.70 -11.75
C PHE A 12 2.29 9.96 -11.23
N GLY A 13 2.39 9.37 -10.04
CA GLY A 13 1.25 8.81 -9.34
C GLY A 13 1.51 8.66 -7.85
N GLU A 14 0.41 8.57 -7.10
CA GLU A 14 0.38 8.34 -5.66
C GLU A 14 -0.37 7.03 -5.37
N SER A 15 0.04 6.30 -4.33
CA SER A 15 -0.60 5.03 -3.93
C SER A 15 -0.69 4.02 -5.08
N ALA A 16 -1.89 3.56 -5.45
CA ALA A 16 -2.13 2.69 -6.60
C ALA A 16 -1.67 3.32 -7.94
N GLY A 17 -1.65 4.65 -8.04
CA GLY A 17 -1.05 5.38 -9.15
C GLY A 17 0.48 5.21 -9.18
N ALA A 18 1.17 5.34 -8.04
CA ALA A 18 2.61 5.09 -7.95
C ALA A 18 2.97 3.63 -8.29
N VAL A 19 2.14 2.69 -7.80
CA VAL A 19 2.19 1.28 -8.21
C VAL A 19 2.07 1.15 -9.73
N SER A 20 1.11 1.83 -10.35
CA SER A 20 0.93 1.82 -11.81
C SER A 20 2.14 2.37 -12.56
N VAL A 21 2.71 3.49 -12.12
CA VAL A 21 3.96 4.05 -12.66
C VAL A 21 5.10 3.05 -12.57
N SER A 22 5.22 2.35 -11.44
CA SER A 22 6.25 1.33 -11.26
C SER A 22 6.05 0.09 -12.15
N TYR A 23 4.81 -0.30 -12.46
CA TYR A 23 4.58 -1.31 -13.51
C TYR A 23 4.99 -0.82 -14.88
N HIS A 24 4.79 0.46 -15.19
CA HIS A 24 5.25 1.02 -16.46
C HIS A 24 6.77 1.02 -16.60
N LEU A 25 7.51 1.17 -15.49
CA LEU A 25 8.97 0.99 -15.46
C LEU A 25 9.38 -0.46 -15.72
N LEU A 26 8.64 -1.42 -15.16
CA LEU A 26 8.97 -2.85 -15.26
C LEU A 26 8.48 -3.47 -16.58
N SER A 27 7.35 -3.03 -17.13
CA SER A 27 6.70 -3.65 -18.27
C SER A 27 7.47 -3.41 -19.57
N PRO A 28 7.79 -4.45 -20.36
CA PRO A 28 8.53 -4.29 -21.63
C PRO A 28 7.74 -3.48 -22.66
N TYR A 29 6.42 -3.40 -22.53
CA TYR A 29 5.55 -2.71 -23.49
C TYR A 29 5.60 -1.19 -23.36
N THR A 30 5.95 -0.66 -22.19
CA THR A 30 5.81 0.78 -21.92
C THR A 30 7.12 1.52 -21.71
N GLN A 31 8.24 0.80 -21.71
CA GLN A 31 9.56 1.38 -21.48
C GLN A 31 9.90 2.51 -22.46
N GLY A 32 9.35 2.51 -23.68
CA GLY A 32 9.64 3.53 -24.69
C GLY A 32 8.86 4.84 -24.59
N TYR A 33 7.83 4.94 -23.75
CA TYR A 33 6.84 6.03 -23.85
C TYR A 33 7.00 7.18 -22.86
N PHE A 34 7.91 7.07 -21.91
CA PHE A 34 8.15 8.12 -20.93
C PHE A 34 9.64 8.29 -20.66
N ARG A 35 10.05 9.38 -20.02
CA ARG A 35 11.44 9.70 -19.70
C ARG A 35 11.74 9.55 -18.21
N ARG A 36 10.81 9.98 -17.36
CA ARG A 36 10.98 10.05 -15.90
C ARG A 36 9.75 9.52 -15.18
N ALA A 37 9.92 9.16 -13.92
CA ALA A 37 8.84 8.63 -13.11
C ALA A 37 8.87 9.19 -11.68
N ILE A 38 7.70 9.49 -11.15
CA ILE A 38 7.48 9.94 -9.77
C ILE A 38 6.54 8.95 -9.08
N LEU A 39 6.99 8.40 -7.96
CA LEU A 39 6.30 7.37 -7.19
C LEU A 39 6.08 7.87 -5.75
N ASN A 40 4.90 8.42 -5.49
CA ASN A 40 4.50 8.89 -4.17
C ASN A 40 3.83 7.74 -3.39
N SER A 41 4.40 7.35 -2.26
CA SER A 41 3.77 6.41 -1.31
C SER A 41 3.30 5.09 -1.96
N GLY A 42 4.08 4.49 -2.85
CA GLY A 42 3.72 3.21 -3.45
C GLY A 42 4.72 2.66 -4.47
N SER A 43 4.73 1.32 -4.61
CA SER A 43 5.53 0.63 -5.63
C SER A 43 5.01 -0.79 -5.92
N ALA A 44 5.34 -1.33 -7.09
CA ALA A 44 4.87 -2.62 -7.58
C ALA A 44 5.28 -3.81 -6.70
N ILE A 45 6.24 -3.63 -5.79
CA ILE A 45 6.67 -4.68 -4.86
C ILE A 45 5.92 -4.65 -3.53
N ALA A 46 5.01 -3.70 -3.33
CA ALA A 46 4.13 -3.71 -2.17
C ALA A 46 3.21 -4.94 -2.19
N TRP A 47 2.93 -5.50 -1.02
CA TRP A 47 2.20 -6.76 -0.89
C TRP A 47 0.75 -6.69 -1.40
N TRP A 48 0.16 -5.48 -1.40
CA TRP A 48 -1.19 -5.20 -1.88
C TRP A 48 -1.23 -4.81 -3.36
N ALA A 49 -0.08 -4.57 -4.00
CA ALA A 49 -0.02 -4.02 -5.36
C ALA A 49 -0.48 -5.03 -6.44
N SER A 50 -0.11 -6.30 -6.29
CA SER A 50 -0.40 -7.33 -7.30
C SER A 50 -0.80 -8.66 -6.67
N GLU A 51 -1.42 -9.52 -7.47
CA GLU A 51 -1.71 -10.90 -7.08
C GLU A 51 -1.37 -11.91 -8.17
N ASP A 52 -1.22 -13.17 -7.78
CA ASP A 52 -1.04 -14.25 -8.73
C ASP A 52 -2.36 -14.61 -9.44
N ARG A 53 -2.22 -15.17 -10.64
CA ARG A 53 -3.36 -15.53 -11.50
C ARG A 53 -4.35 -16.49 -10.83
N TRP A 54 -3.90 -17.37 -9.94
CA TRP A 54 -4.81 -18.32 -9.27
C TRP A 54 -5.71 -17.59 -8.28
N ALA A 55 -5.15 -16.72 -7.43
CA ALA A 55 -5.92 -15.89 -6.49
C ALA A 55 -6.94 -15.01 -7.23
N ALA A 56 -6.51 -14.33 -8.30
CA ALA A 56 -7.38 -13.49 -9.13
C ALA A 56 -8.52 -14.28 -9.77
N SER A 57 -8.24 -15.48 -10.29
CA SER A 57 -9.24 -16.34 -10.94
C SER A 57 -10.30 -16.79 -9.94
N ARG A 58 -9.86 -17.21 -8.75
CA ARG A 58 -10.76 -17.64 -7.68
C ARG A 58 -11.69 -16.51 -7.24
N ARG A 59 -11.17 -15.31 -7.05
CA ARG A 59 -11.98 -14.14 -6.69
C ARG A 59 -12.95 -13.73 -7.80
N SER A 60 -12.51 -13.80 -9.06
CA SER A 60 -13.36 -13.54 -10.23
C SER A 60 -14.53 -14.52 -10.31
N LEU A 61 -14.30 -15.81 -10.03
CA LEU A 61 -15.35 -16.82 -9.98
C LEU A 61 -16.33 -16.60 -8.81
N THR A 62 -15.84 -16.14 -7.66
CA THR A 62 -16.72 -15.76 -6.54
C THR A 62 -17.61 -14.60 -6.92
N LEU A 63 -17.08 -13.56 -7.57
CA LEU A 63 -17.89 -12.44 -8.07
C LEU A 63 -18.91 -12.92 -9.10
N ALA A 64 -18.49 -13.74 -10.07
CA ALA A 64 -19.37 -14.32 -11.09
C ALA A 64 -20.56 -15.06 -10.45
N LYS A 65 -20.33 -15.86 -9.40
CA LYS A 65 -21.40 -16.53 -8.65
C LYS A 65 -22.36 -15.54 -7.98
N LEU A 66 -21.85 -14.48 -7.37
CA LEU A 66 -22.67 -13.45 -6.71
C LEU A 66 -23.60 -12.72 -7.68
N VAL A 67 -23.16 -12.52 -8.93
CA VAL A 67 -23.96 -11.90 -10.00
C VAL A 67 -24.76 -12.90 -10.83
N LYS A 68 -24.85 -14.16 -10.41
CA LYS A 68 -25.57 -15.25 -11.12
C LYS A 68 -25.02 -15.55 -12.53
N CYS A 69 -23.72 -15.30 -12.72
CA CYS A 69 -22.95 -15.69 -13.90
C CYS A 69 -21.97 -16.84 -13.60
N GLY A 70 -22.12 -17.51 -12.46
CA GLY A 70 -21.29 -18.64 -12.07
C GLY A 70 -21.51 -19.87 -12.96
N PRO A 71 -20.59 -20.84 -12.96
CA PRO A 71 -20.77 -22.08 -13.71
C PRO A 71 -21.94 -22.90 -13.12
N ASP A 72 -22.91 -23.25 -13.96
CA ASP A 72 -23.93 -24.26 -13.66
C ASP A 72 -23.31 -25.64 -13.85
N ASN A 73 -23.30 -26.47 -12.79
CA ASN A 73 -22.95 -27.91 -12.76
C ASN A 73 -22.15 -28.41 -13.99
N ASP A 74 -20.82 -28.30 -13.91
CA ASP A 74 -19.77 -28.78 -14.84
C ASP A 74 -19.41 -27.97 -16.09
N SER A 75 -20.13 -26.90 -16.46
CA SER A 75 -19.68 -26.01 -17.54
C SER A 75 -18.66 -24.98 -17.04
N THR A 76 -17.36 -25.29 -17.12
CA THR A 76 -16.25 -24.35 -16.86
C THR A 76 -15.95 -23.39 -18.03
N ASP A 77 -16.92 -23.19 -18.93
CA ASP A 77 -16.75 -22.30 -20.09
C ASP A 77 -16.61 -20.83 -19.66
N VAL A 78 -15.35 -20.38 -19.60
CA VAL A 78 -14.98 -19.03 -19.18
C VAL A 78 -15.59 -17.97 -20.10
N ASN A 79 -15.80 -18.26 -21.39
CA ASN A 79 -16.38 -17.28 -22.31
C ASN A 79 -17.84 -16.99 -21.96
N LYS A 80 -18.63 -18.01 -21.61
CA LYS A 80 -20.02 -17.82 -21.14
C LYS A 80 -20.08 -17.00 -19.86
N ILE A 81 -19.17 -17.26 -18.93
CA ILE A 81 -19.06 -16.49 -17.68
C ILE A 81 -18.78 -15.02 -18.00
N ILE A 82 -17.79 -14.74 -18.85
CA ILE A 82 -17.42 -13.38 -19.26
C ILE A 82 -18.58 -12.68 -19.98
N ASP A 83 -19.23 -13.36 -20.92
CA ASP A 83 -20.33 -12.78 -21.70
C ASP A 83 -21.56 -12.49 -20.84
N CYS A 84 -21.83 -13.33 -19.83
CA CYS A 84 -22.83 -13.04 -18.81
C CYS A 84 -22.42 -11.83 -17.96
N MET A 85 -21.17 -11.79 -17.46
CA MET A 85 -20.69 -10.69 -16.62
C MET A 85 -20.72 -9.34 -17.35
N ARG A 86 -20.51 -9.32 -18.67
CA ARG A 86 -20.64 -8.10 -19.51
C ARG A 86 -22.07 -7.57 -19.60
N GLN A 87 -23.08 -8.37 -19.30
CA GLN A 87 -24.49 -7.97 -19.27
C GLN A 87 -24.93 -7.46 -17.89
N VAL A 88 -24.11 -7.67 -16.85
CA VAL A 88 -24.37 -7.16 -15.51
C VAL A 88 -24.03 -5.68 -15.45
N THR A 89 -24.84 -4.89 -14.75
CA THR A 89 -24.57 -3.46 -14.63
C THR A 89 -23.28 -3.19 -13.85
N PRO A 90 -22.51 -2.14 -14.21
CA PRO A 90 -21.29 -1.78 -13.51
C PRO A 90 -21.48 -1.53 -12.00
N GLU A 91 -22.61 -0.95 -11.60
CA GLU A 91 -22.94 -0.68 -10.20
C GLU A 91 -23.09 -1.97 -9.40
N THR A 92 -23.74 -2.99 -9.98
CA THR A 92 -23.90 -4.30 -9.35
C THR A 92 -22.54 -4.99 -9.18
N LEU A 93 -21.70 -4.95 -10.22
CA LEU A 93 -20.35 -5.52 -10.18
C LEU A 93 -19.49 -4.84 -9.10
N GLN A 94 -19.56 -3.52 -9.01
CA GLN A 94 -18.81 -2.72 -8.04
C GLN A 94 -19.28 -3.00 -6.61
N GLN A 95 -20.59 -3.07 -6.36
CA GLN A 95 -21.15 -3.36 -5.04
C GLN A 95 -20.74 -4.75 -4.54
N LEU A 96 -20.78 -5.77 -5.41
CA LEU A 96 -20.50 -7.16 -5.04
C LEU A 96 -19.02 -7.52 -5.03
N THR A 97 -18.15 -6.63 -5.51
CA THR A 97 -16.70 -6.81 -5.51
C THR A 97 -16.14 -6.97 -4.09
N TRP A 98 -16.61 -6.16 -3.14
CA TRP A 98 -16.22 -6.29 -1.73
C TRP A 98 -16.76 -7.58 -1.11
N SER A 99 -17.98 -8.01 -1.47
CA SER A 99 -18.53 -9.29 -1.03
C SER A 99 -17.74 -10.48 -1.57
N ALA A 100 -17.26 -10.40 -2.82
CA ALA A 100 -16.40 -11.42 -3.41
C ALA A 100 -15.08 -11.57 -2.64
N MET A 101 -14.46 -10.44 -2.27
CA MET A 101 -13.28 -10.41 -1.42
C MET A 101 -13.57 -10.97 -0.02
N SER A 102 -14.65 -10.52 0.63
CA SER A 102 -15.05 -11.00 1.96
C SER A 102 -15.33 -12.51 2.00
N ASN A 103 -15.92 -13.06 0.94
CA ASN A 103 -16.14 -14.51 0.82
C ASN A 103 -14.82 -15.27 0.66
N GLU A 104 -13.87 -14.74 -0.11
CA GLU A 104 -12.53 -15.32 -0.21
C GLU A 104 -11.79 -15.25 1.14
N ILE A 105 -11.90 -14.12 1.84
CA ILE A 105 -11.37 -13.90 3.18
C ILE A 105 -12.02 -14.85 4.19
N ARG A 106 -13.30 -15.20 4.06
CA ARG A 106 -13.98 -16.15 4.96
C ARG A 106 -13.30 -17.51 4.97
N GLU A 107 -12.83 -18.01 3.83
CA GLU A 107 -12.02 -19.24 3.80
C GLU A 107 -10.66 -19.06 4.49
N ARG A 108 -10.08 -17.85 4.45
CA ARG A 108 -8.86 -17.49 5.20
C ARG A 108 -9.12 -17.46 6.72
N ARG A 109 -10.34 -17.12 7.17
CA ARG A 109 -10.71 -17.14 8.60
C ARG A 109 -10.55 -18.53 9.23
N ILE A 110 -10.75 -19.60 8.47
CA ILE A 110 -10.54 -20.97 8.97
C ILE A 110 -9.07 -21.21 9.30
N GLN A 111 -8.16 -20.78 8.41
CA GLN A 111 -6.72 -20.85 8.65
C GLN A 111 -6.31 -19.97 9.84
N TYR A 112 -6.89 -18.78 9.94
CA TYR A 112 -6.65 -17.89 11.08
C TYR A 112 -7.17 -18.46 12.41
N ALA A 113 -8.36 -19.08 12.43
CA ALA A 113 -8.90 -19.72 13.62
C ALA A 113 -7.99 -20.87 14.08
N GLN A 114 -7.45 -21.67 13.16
CA GLN A 114 -6.44 -22.69 13.47
C GLN A 114 -5.14 -22.09 14.00
N TYR A 115 -4.64 -21.01 13.37
CA TYR A 115 -3.47 -20.28 13.83
C TYR A 115 -3.63 -19.75 15.25
N TYR A 116 -4.75 -19.08 15.52
CA TYR A 116 -5.09 -18.53 16.83
C TYR A 116 -5.17 -19.66 17.86
N GLN A 117 -5.87 -20.76 17.54
CA GLN A 117 -5.96 -21.99 18.33
C GLN A 117 -4.61 -22.56 18.75
N GLN A 118 -3.66 -22.61 17.82
CA GLN A 118 -2.37 -23.26 18.02
C GLN A 118 -1.32 -22.36 18.67
N ASN A 119 -1.35 -21.06 18.40
CA ASN A 119 -0.22 -20.16 18.72
C ASN A 119 -0.56 -19.07 19.74
N LEU A 120 -1.83 -18.66 19.88
CA LEU A 120 -2.21 -17.51 20.73
C LEU A 120 -3.02 -17.87 21.98
N HIS A 121 -3.43 -19.13 22.18
CA HIS A 121 -4.09 -19.56 23.43
C HIS A 121 -3.12 -19.69 24.61
N ARG A 122 -2.34 -18.64 24.89
CA ARG A 122 -1.76 -18.47 26.22
C ARG A 122 -2.70 -17.82 27.22
N ASN A 123 -3.86 -17.24 26.85
CA ASN A 123 -4.96 -16.90 27.78
C ASN A 123 -6.30 -16.53 27.07
N GLN A 124 -7.39 -17.22 27.44
CA GLN A 124 -8.75 -16.67 27.69
C GLN A 124 -9.80 -16.36 26.59
N GLU A 125 -9.76 -16.90 25.37
CA GLU A 125 -10.93 -16.78 24.44
C GLU A 125 -11.43 -18.15 23.94
N PRO A 126 -12.74 -18.42 23.85
CA PRO A 126 -13.28 -19.63 23.25
C PRO A 126 -13.15 -19.61 21.71
N ALA A 127 -12.77 -20.76 21.15
CA ALA A 127 -12.57 -21.01 19.70
C ALA A 127 -13.65 -20.47 18.75
N ASN A 128 -14.89 -20.33 19.23
CA ASN A 128 -16.04 -19.90 18.43
C ASN A 128 -16.12 -18.38 18.23
N GLU A 129 -15.52 -17.56 19.11
CA GLU A 129 -15.50 -16.09 18.99
C GLU A 129 -14.45 -15.64 17.94
N VAL A 130 -13.36 -16.40 17.82
CA VAL A 130 -12.25 -16.20 16.86
C VAL A 130 -12.67 -16.48 15.41
N ALA A 131 -13.63 -17.36 15.18
CA ALA A 131 -14.13 -17.69 13.85
C ALA A 131 -14.99 -16.56 13.22
N ASN A 132 -15.56 -15.69 14.06
CA ASN A 132 -16.43 -14.58 13.63
C ASN A 132 -15.66 -13.30 13.28
N VAL A 133 -14.38 -13.27 13.61
CA VAL A 133 -13.49 -12.16 13.29
C VAL A 133 -13.49 -11.88 11.80
N GLU A 134 -13.93 -10.68 11.43
CA GLU A 134 -13.67 -10.15 10.11
C GLU A 134 -12.19 -9.85 9.99
N THR A 135 -11.39 -10.84 9.54
CA THR A 135 -10.02 -10.61 9.06
C THR A 135 -10.08 -9.87 7.72
N MET A 136 -10.76 -8.72 7.70
CA MET A 136 -10.53 -7.74 6.66
C MET A 136 -9.09 -7.33 6.84
N LEU A 137 -8.23 -7.78 5.93
CA LEU A 137 -6.90 -7.23 5.80
C LEU A 137 -7.06 -5.71 5.85
N TYR A 138 -6.41 -5.06 6.82
CA TYR A 138 -6.60 -3.64 7.11
C TYR A 138 -6.45 -2.71 5.89
N PHE A 139 -5.85 -3.25 4.83
CA PHE A 139 -5.62 -2.61 3.55
C PHE A 139 -5.41 -3.66 2.43
N ASP A 140 -6.43 -4.48 2.09
CA ASP A 140 -6.39 -5.29 0.86
C ASP A 140 -7.47 -4.85 -0.13
N LEU A 141 -7.12 -4.97 -1.42
CA LEU A 141 -7.93 -4.50 -2.54
C LEU A 141 -8.61 -5.68 -3.23
N PRO A 142 -9.88 -5.52 -3.63
CA PRO A 142 -10.66 -6.63 -4.13
C PRO A 142 -10.31 -7.00 -5.56
N PHE A 143 -9.79 -6.12 -6.40
CA PHE A 143 -9.20 -6.52 -7.68
C PHE A 143 -7.96 -5.67 -7.94
N LYS A 144 -6.84 -6.33 -8.21
CA LYS A 144 -5.54 -5.70 -8.41
C LYS A 144 -4.80 -6.32 -9.59
N PRO A 145 -3.77 -5.66 -10.14
CA PRO A 145 -2.98 -6.19 -11.25
C PRO A 145 -2.48 -7.62 -11.01
N VAL A 146 -2.53 -8.43 -12.08
CA VAL A 146 -2.31 -9.87 -12.01
C VAL A 146 -0.99 -10.24 -12.68
N TYR A 147 -0.23 -11.13 -12.04
CA TYR A 147 0.94 -11.78 -12.62
C TYR A 147 0.80 -13.31 -12.64
N PRO A 148 1.47 -14.02 -13.58
CA PRO A 148 2.05 -13.47 -14.79
C PRO A 148 0.97 -13.01 -15.79
N SER A 149 1.24 -11.95 -16.53
CA SER A 149 0.46 -11.44 -17.65
C SER A 149 1.39 -10.88 -18.72
N ASP A 150 0.88 -10.56 -19.91
CA ASP A 150 1.72 -9.92 -20.95
C ASP A 150 2.31 -8.61 -20.42
N PHE A 151 1.52 -7.82 -19.71
CA PHE A 151 1.97 -6.55 -19.16
C PHE A 151 2.95 -6.72 -17.98
N ILE A 152 2.73 -7.70 -17.09
CA ILE A 152 3.56 -8.01 -15.92
C ILE A 152 3.97 -9.49 -16.00
N PRO A 153 5.08 -9.82 -16.68
CA PRO A 153 5.41 -11.21 -17.04
C PRO A 153 5.79 -12.09 -15.84
N LYS A 154 6.17 -11.49 -14.70
CA LYS A 154 6.53 -12.21 -13.48
C LYS A 154 6.23 -11.38 -12.25
N MET A 155 6.29 -11.99 -11.07
CA MET A 155 6.15 -11.29 -9.80
C MET A 155 7.10 -10.07 -9.75
N PRO A 156 6.62 -8.84 -9.48
CA PRO A 156 7.42 -7.62 -9.64
C PRO A 156 8.76 -7.61 -8.89
N PHE A 157 8.79 -8.20 -7.69
CA PHE A 157 10.03 -8.35 -6.94
C PHE A 157 11.08 -9.21 -7.66
N MET A 158 10.65 -10.35 -8.22
CA MET A 158 11.49 -11.21 -9.02
C MET A 158 11.92 -10.51 -10.31
N GLN A 159 11.00 -9.75 -10.92
CA GLN A 159 11.29 -8.94 -12.10
C GLN A 159 12.44 -7.99 -11.83
N LEU A 160 12.27 -7.15 -10.83
CA LEU A 160 13.25 -6.15 -10.43
C LEU A 160 14.60 -6.78 -10.07
N ARG A 161 14.62 -7.89 -9.33
CA ARG A 161 15.86 -8.61 -9.00
C ARG A 161 16.58 -9.13 -10.24
N ASP A 162 15.87 -9.81 -11.14
CA ASP A 162 16.48 -10.34 -12.35
C ASP A 162 16.96 -9.19 -13.26
N SER A 163 16.25 -8.07 -13.26
CA SER A 163 16.64 -6.88 -14.00
C SER A 163 17.89 -6.20 -13.48
N VAL A 164 18.14 -6.24 -12.16
CA VAL A 164 19.46 -5.88 -11.59
C VAL A 164 20.55 -6.76 -12.17
N LYS A 165 20.30 -8.08 -12.26
CA LYS A 165 21.28 -9.06 -12.74
C LYS A 165 21.56 -8.92 -14.24
N ASN A 166 20.51 -8.69 -15.04
CA ASN A 166 20.56 -8.70 -16.49
C ASN A 166 20.74 -7.31 -17.12
N GLN A 167 20.58 -6.24 -16.34
CA GLN A 167 20.55 -4.85 -16.80
C GLN A 167 19.45 -4.56 -17.85
N ASP A 168 18.25 -5.16 -17.70
CA ASP A 168 17.20 -5.23 -18.72
C ASP A 168 15.93 -4.38 -18.46
N VAL A 169 16.00 -3.37 -17.58
CA VAL A 169 14.89 -2.44 -17.30
C VAL A 169 15.17 -1.04 -17.83
N LYS A 170 14.10 -0.34 -18.21
CA LYS A 170 14.14 1.08 -18.57
C LYS A 170 14.92 1.85 -17.50
N ARG A 171 15.98 2.54 -17.93
CA ARG A 171 16.65 3.52 -17.10
C ARG A 171 15.93 4.87 -17.24
N ALA A 172 15.57 5.45 -16.11
CA ALA A 172 14.78 6.67 -15.99
C ALA A 172 15.18 7.36 -14.69
N ASP A 173 15.12 8.69 -14.69
CA ASP A 173 15.23 9.47 -13.46
C ASP A 173 14.00 9.18 -12.60
N LEU A 174 14.21 8.97 -11.30
CA LEU A 174 13.14 8.67 -10.35
C LEU A 174 13.07 9.70 -9.24
N LEU A 175 11.86 10.12 -8.89
CA LEU A 175 11.55 10.78 -7.63
C LEU A 175 10.61 9.87 -6.85
N LEU A 176 11.01 9.46 -5.65
CA LEU A 176 10.19 8.62 -4.78
C LEU A 176 10.03 9.28 -3.43
N GLY A 177 8.97 8.95 -2.72
CA GLY A 177 8.86 9.34 -1.33
C GLY A 177 7.67 8.73 -0.64
N VAL A 178 7.56 9.08 0.63
CA VAL A 178 6.56 8.54 1.56
C VAL A 178 6.07 9.66 2.46
N VAL A 179 4.90 9.51 3.06
CA VAL A 179 4.41 10.41 4.11
C VAL A 179 4.74 9.88 5.50
N LYS A 180 4.66 10.76 6.51
CA LYS A 180 4.99 10.40 7.89
C LYS A 180 4.08 9.33 8.48
N ASN A 181 2.77 9.39 8.25
CA ASN A 181 1.76 8.50 8.85
C ASN A 181 0.91 7.86 7.75
N GLU A 182 1.52 6.93 7.01
CA GLU A 182 0.87 6.20 5.91
C GLU A 182 -0.26 5.28 6.41
N GLY A 183 -0.12 4.74 7.62
CA GLY A 183 -0.96 3.69 8.16
C GLY A 183 -2.25 4.19 8.80
N VAL A 184 -2.22 5.36 9.46
CA VAL A 184 -3.36 5.88 10.23
C VAL A 184 -4.65 5.93 9.42
N PHE A 185 -4.60 6.41 8.16
CA PHE A 185 -5.78 6.47 7.29
C PHE A 185 -6.46 5.10 7.19
N TRP A 186 -5.70 4.05 6.90
CA TRP A 186 -6.21 2.69 6.73
C TRP A 186 -6.65 2.06 8.05
N ILE A 187 -5.95 2.34 9.15
CA ILE A 187 -6.34 1.87 10.47
C ILE A 187 -7.73 2.40 10.84
N MET A 188 -8.04 3.67 10.52
CA MET A 188 -9.36 4.24 10.77
C MET A 188 -10.48 3.50 10.03
N TYR A 189 -10.24 3.04 8.80
CA TYR A 189 -11.21 2.23 8.05
C TYR A 189 -11.27 0.78 8.55
N ALA A 190 -10.12 0.16 8.81
CA ALA A 190 -10.06 -1.22 9.30
C ALA A 190 -10.75 -1.37 10.66
N LEU A 191 -10.62 -0.36 11.50
CA LEU A 191 -11.21 -0.28 12.83
C LEU A 191 -12.37 0.73 12.86
N TYR A 192 -13.11 0.87 11.75
CA TYR A 192 -14.18 1.88 11.64
C TYR A 192 -15.25 1.77 12.72
N LYS A 193 -15.50 0.56 13.26
CA LYS A 193 -16.43 0.38 14.38
C LYS A 193 -15.99 1.11 15.65
N ILE A 194 -14.73 1.54 15.73
CA ILE A 194 -14.16 2.36 16.81
C ILE A 194 -14.08 3.82 16.35
N PHE A 195 -13.64 4.07 15.11
CA PHE A 195 -13.34 5.41 14.62
C PHE A 195 -14.50 6.14 13.91
N LEU A 196 -15.59 5.46 13.57
CA LEU A 196 -16.66 5.95 12.69
C LEU A 196 -18.09 5.64 13.20
N ILE A 197 -18.29 5.58 14.52
CA ILE A 197 -19.62 5.34 15.12
C ILE A 197 -20.57 6.53 14.85
N ARG A 198 -21.84 6.21 14.61
CA ARG A 198 -22.81 6.90 13.73
C ARG A 198 -23.58 8.08 14.37
N ASN A 199 -23.67 9.18 13.63
CA ASN A 199 -24.95 9.83 13.28
C ASN A 199 -24.90 10.66 11.98
N ARG A 200 -24.58 10.00 10.85
CA ARG A 200 -24.52 10.61 9.49
C ARG A 200 -23.47 11.72 9.30
N GLU A 201 -22.69 12.01 10.33
CA GLU A 201 -21.50 12.86 10.31
C GLU A 201 -20.27 12.03 10.70
N TRP A 202 -19.11 12.36 10.13
CA TRP A 202 -17.82 11.73 10.44
C TRP A 202 -17.39 12.12 11.85
N ASN A 203 -17.86 11.42 12.88
CA ASN A 203 -17.35 11.59 14.23
C ASN A 203 -16.13 10.69 14.42
N ILE A 204 -14.95 11.23 14.12
CA ILE A 204 -13.69 10.65 14.58
C ILE A 204 -13.62 10.90 16.08
N PRO A 205 -13.63 9.85 16.91
CA PRO A 205 -13.71 10.09 18.32
C PRO A 205 -12.47 10.81 18.83
N PHE A 206 -12.73 11.95 19.46
CA PHE A 206 -11.73 12.84 20.06
C PHE A 206 -10.96 12.19 21.23
N TRP A 207 -11.39 11.01 21.68
CA TRP A 207 -10.87 10.34 22.89
C TRP A 207 -9.44 9.78 22.79
N TRP A 208 -8.77 9.87 21.63
CA TRP A 208 -7.35 9.49 21.50
C TRP A 208 -6.40 10.58 22.04
N GLY A 209 -6.80 11.28 23.11
CA GLY A 209 -5.99 12.29 23.79
C GLY A 209 -6.73 13.32 24.66
N GLN A 210 -8.07 13.34 24.70
CA GLN A 210 -8.86 14.33 25.45
C GLN A 210 -10.15 13.71 26.05
N PRO A 211 -10.72 14.28 27.13
CA PRO A 211 -11.92 13.71 27.79
C PRO A 211 -13.15 13.78 26.88
N MET A 212 -13.91 12.68 26.84
CA MET A 212 -15.13 12.54 26.03
C MET A 212 -16.25 13.50 26.45
N ASP A 213 -17.05 13.94 25.47
CA ASP A 213 -18.44 14.32 25.73
C ASP A 213 -19.18 13.14 26.41
N PRO A 214 -19.85 13.34 27.55
CA PRO A 214 -20.63 12.32 28.24
C PRO A 214 -21.64 11.54 27.36
N ARG A 215 -22.14 12.13 26.26
CA ARG A 215 -23.02 11.46 25.29
C ARG A 215 -22.26 10.45 24.42
N LEU A 216 -21.09 10.84 23.93
CA LEU A 216 -20.21 9.97 23.13
C LEU A 216 -19.61 8.83 23.98
N SER A 217 -19.40 9.08 25.28
CA SER A 217 -19.00 8.03 26.25
C SER A 217 -20.00 6.89 26.30
N LYS A 218 -21.30 7.18 26.32
CA LYS A 218 -22.34 6.13 26.39
C LYS A 218 -22.46 5.33 25.11
N GLU A 219 -22.32 5.95 23.94
CA GLU A 219 -22.32 5.23 22.67
C GLU A 219 -21.06 4.39 22.51
N TYR A 220 -19.88 4.93 22.81
CA TYR A 220 -18.64 4.15 22.84
C TYR A 220 -18.74 2.98 23.82
N GLU A 221 -19.15 3.22 25.06
CA GLU A 221 -19.34 2.16 26.07
C GLU A 221 -20.39 1.12 25.65
N TYR A 222 -21.40 1.53 24.89
CA TYR A 222 -22.37 0.61 24.30
C TYR A 222 -21.68 -0.25 23.24
N TYR A 223 -21.05 0.34 22.23
CA TYR A 223 -20.42 -0.40 21.15
C TYR A 223 -19.21 -1.22 21.61
N SER A 224 -18.42 -0.76 22.59
CA SER A 224 -17.31 -1.52 23.17
C SER A 224 -17.80 -2.76 23.93
N LYS A 225 -18.98 -2.69 24.57
CA LYS A 225 -19.65 -3.85 25.19
C LYS A 225 -20.18 -4.86 24.16
N PHE A 226 -20.58 -4.40 22.97
CA PHE A 226 -21.01 -5.27 21.86
C PHE A 226 -19.86 -5.71 20.95
N SER A 227 -18.73 -4.99 20.98
CA SER A 227 -17.51 -5.31 20.25
C SER A 227 -16.52 -6.05 21.15
N LYS A 228 -16.99 -7.11 21.84
CA LYS A 228 -16.12 -8.07 22.54
C LYS A 228 -14.98 -8.60 21.65
N GLU A 229 -15.12 -8.43 20.34
CA GLU A 229 -14.15 -8.73 19.29
C GLU A 229 -12.94 -7.76 19.17
N LEU A 230 -12.87 -6.65 19.90
CA LEU A 230 -11.78 -5.66 19.74
C LEU A 230 -10.85 -5.63 20.95
N ASP A 231 -9.70 -6.29 20.83
CA ASP A 231 -8.67 -6.47 21.86
C ASP A 231 -7.91 -5.19 22.28
N MET A 232 -8.45 -4.00 22.01
CA MET A 232 -7.76 -2.74 22.33
C MET A 232 -7.51 -2.55 23.84
N ASP A 233 -8.43 -3.05 24.66
CA ASP A 233 -8.37 -2.94 26.12
C ASP A 233 -7.82 -4.20 26.81
N THR A 234 -7.54 -5.27 26.04
CA THR A 234 -7.07 -6.57 26.56
C THR A 234 -5.56 -6.76 26.38
N ASP A 235 -5.09 -6.81 25.13
CA ASP A 235 -3.68 -6.89 24.73
C ASP A 235 -3.52 -6.49 23.24
N PRO A 236 -2.95 -5.31 22.94
CA PRO A 236 -2.78 -4.83 21.57
C PRO A 236 -1.97 -5.75 20.63
N HIS A 237 -1.19 -6.70 21.16
CA HIS A 237 -0.57 -7.74 20.33
C HIS A 237 -1.61 -8.53 19.51
N ASN A 238 -2.78 -8.78 20.08
CA ASN A 238 -3.85 -9.51 19.39
C ASN A 238 -4.31 -8.77 18.13
N LEU A 239 -4.31 -7.43 18.15
CA LEU A 239 -4.65 -6.62 16.97
C LEU A 239 -3.65 -6.87 15.83
N VAL A 240 -2.35 -6.95 16.15
CA VAL A 240 -1.28 -7.25 15.18
C VAL A 240 -1.53 -8.60 14.52
N ALA A 241 -1.71 -9.64 15.33
CA ALA A 241 -1.95 -10.98 14.84
C ALA A 241 -3.21 -11.09 13.98
N ARG A 242 -4.26 -10.35 14.36
CA ARG A 242 -5.61 -10.46 13.79
C ARG A 242 -5.82 -9.67 12.50
N TYR A 243 -5.32 -8.44 12.44
CA TYR A 243 -5.65 -7.51 11.35
C TYR A 243 -4.47 -7.20 10.43
N PHE A 244 -3.24 -7.36 10.93
CA PHE A 244 -2.08 -6.74 10.28
C PHE A 244 -1.02 -7.74 9.78
N ILE A 245 -1.03 -9.00 10.23
CA ILE A 245 -0.22 -10.08 9.68
C ILE A 245 -0.98 -10.81 8.56
N THR A 246 -0.37 -10.91 7.39
CA THR A 246 -0.95 -11.53 6.19
C THR A 246 -0.81 -13.04 6.22
N ASN A 247 -1.68 -13.79 5.52
CA ASN A 247 -1.71 -15.26 5.52
C ASN A 247 -0.34 -15.96 5.43
N ILE A 248 0.53 -15.51 4.54
CA ILE A 248 1.85 -16.12 4.34
C ILE A 248 2.80 -15.99 5.53
N ASN A 249 2.47 -15.10 6.47
CA ASN A 249 3.25 -14.73 7.64
C ASN A 249 2.47 -15.00 8.95
N MET A 250 1.31 -15.68 8.89
CA MET A 250 0.52 -16.04 10.08
C MET A 250 1.25 -17.11 10.90
N ASP A 251 2.19 -16.66 11.72
CA ASP A 251 3.01 -17.46 12.63
C ASP A 251 3.24 -16.69 13.94
N GLY A 252 3.26 -17.40 15.07
CA GLY A 252 3.33 -16.81 16.41
C GLY A 252 4.63 -16.03 16.60
N LEU A 253 5.75 -16.57 16.14
CA LEU A 253 7.07 -15.92 16.23
C LEU A 253 7.13 -14.68 15.33
N ILE A 254 6.47 -14.71 14.17
CA ILE A 254 6.40 -13.54 13.30
C ILE A 254 5.54 -12.46 13.93
N SER A 255 4.39 -12.82 14.51
CA SER A 255 3.52 -11.87 15.21
C SER A 255 4.22 -11.24 16.41
N GLU A 256 4.81 -12.06 17.29
CA GLU A 256 5.54 -11.62 18.48
C GLU A 256 6.76 -10.77 18.09
N GLY A 257 7.55 -11.23 17.11
CA GLY A 257 8.70 -10.48 16.61
C GLY A 257 8.31 -9.14 15.98
N THR A 258 7.16 -9.07 15.31
CA THR A 258 6.62 -7.82 14.77
C THR A 258 6.18 -6.89 15.91
N SER A 259 5.40 -7.40 16.87
CA SER A 259 4.98 -6.61 18.04
C SER A 259 6.18 -6.09 18.84
N PHE A 260 7.23 -6.90 18.96
CA PHE A 260 8.48 -6.51 19.61
C PHE A 260 9.21 -5.40 18.86
N GLU A 261 9.42 -5.55 17.54
CA GLU A 261 10.14 -4.55 16.73
C GLU A 261 9.45 -3.19 16.73
N TYR A 262 8.12 -3.18 16.75
CA TYR A 262 7.29 -1.97 16.76
C TYR A 262 6.89 -1.49 18.15
N GLN A 263 7.37 -2.14 19.21
CA GLN A 263 7.04 -1.82 20.60
C GLN A 263 5.53 -1.72 20.87
N VAL A 264 4.77 -2.61 20.23
CA VAL A 264 3.32 -2.71 20.44
C VAL A 264 3.10 -3.03 21.93
N PRO A 265 2.36 -2.19 22.68
CA PRO A 265 2.13 -2.44 24.10
C PRO A 265 1.47 -3.81 24.30
N SER A 266 2.03 -4.63 25.17
CA SER A 266 1.54 -5.99 25.39
C SER A 266 2.01 -6.55 26.73
N LYS A 267 1.19 -7.42 27.32
CA LYS A 267 1.55 -8.18 28.53
C LYS A 267 2.69 -9.16 28.25
N LEU A 268 2.85 -9.59 26.99
CA LEU A 268 3.96 -10.44 26.53
C LEU A 268 5.33 -9.81 26.84
N PHE A 269 5.41 -8.48 26.84
CA PHE A 269 6.64 -7.73 27.09
C PHE A 269 6.66 -7.06 28.48
N GLY A 270 5.81 -7.54 29.40
CA GLY A 270 5.75 -7.05 30.78
C GLY A 270 5.03 -5.71 30.97
N LYS A 271 4.38 -5.16 29.92
CA LYS A 271 3.61 -3.91 30.02
C LYS A 271 2.19 -4.22 30.52
N THR A 272 1.76 -3.54 31.58
CA THR A 272 0.47 -3.79 32.25
C THR A 272 -0.58 -2.70 31.99
N SER A 273 -0.17 -1.56 31.44
CA SER A 273 -1.06 -0.46 31.03
C SER A 273 -0.53 0.20 29.77
N TRP A 274 -1.43 0.76 28.97
CA TRP A 274 -1.11 1.49 27.75
C TRP A 274 -2.18 2.53 27.46
N THR A 275 -1.81 3.54 26.69
CA THR A 275 -2.76 4.48 26.11
C THR A 275 -3.20 4.02 24.73
N ALA A 276 -4.35 4.50 24.31
CA ALA A 276 -4.81 4.35 22.95
C ALA A 276 -3.75 4.93 21.98
N LYS A 277 -3.25 6.14 22.23
CA LYS A 277 -2.24 6.79 21.38
C LYS A 277 -0.96 5.95 21.20
N GLU A 278 -0.42 5.38 22.27
CA GLU A 278 0.75 4.47 22.18
C GLU A 278 0.46 3.26 21.28
N THR A 279 -0.74 2.69 21.39
CA THR A 279 -1.16 1.57 20.55
C THR A 279 -1.28 1.98 19.08
N LEU A 280 -1.94 3.11 18.81
CA LEU A 280 -2.10 3.63 17.46
C LEU A 280 -0.74 3.96 16.81
N ASP A 281 0.18 4.56 17.56
CA ASP A 281 1.50 4.91 17.04
C ASP A 281 2.31 3.68 16.65
N ALA A 282 2.24 2.62 17.46
CA ALA A 282 2.88 1.35 17.14
C ALA A 282 2.25 0.70 15.90
N LEU A 283 0.91 0.70 15.81
CA LEU A 283 0.18 0.14 14.67
C LEU A 283 0.41 0.95 13.38
N ASP A 284 0.41 2.29 13.45
CA ASP A 284 0.72 3.17 12.33
C ASP A 284 2.16 2.94 11.85
N ALA A 285 3.13 2.93 12.75
CA ALA A 285 4.53 2.68 12.38
C ALA A 285 4.68 1.33 11.66
N MET A 286 4.04 0.29 12.18
CA MET A 286 4.06 -1.06 11.61
C MET A 286 3.42 -1.10 10.22
N THR A 287 2.21 -0.59 10.09
CA THR A 287 1.44 -0.64 8.85
C THR A 287 2.00 0.29 7.78
N SER A 288 2.44 1.48 8.17
CA SER A 288 3.15 2.42 7.31
C SER A 288 4.37 1.77 6.67
N ASP A 289 5.21 1.15 7.48
CA ASP A 289 6.44 0.51 7.01
C ASP A 289 6.12 -0.68 6.10
N LYS A 290 5.24 -1.57 6.54
CA LYS A 290 4.90 -2.80 5.80
C LYS A 290 4.25 -2.52 4.45
N SER A 291 3.31 -1.58 4.38
CA SER A 291 2.48 -1.37 3.18
C SER A 291 3.04 -0.35 2.21
N PHE A 292 3.74 0.68 2.70
CA PHE A 292 4.08 1.83 1.86
C PHE A 292 5.56 2.16 1.93
N LYS A 293 6.12 2.39 3.13
CA LYS A 293 7.48 2.92 3.24
C LYS A 293 8.53 1.92 2.78
N CYS A 294 8.55 0.72 3.36
CA CYS A 294 9.55 -0.27 3.02
C CYS A 294 9.48 -0.77 1.57
N PRO A 295 8.32 -1.06 0.96
CA PRO A 295 8.30 -1.40 -0.47
C PRO A 295 8.72 -0.23 -1.38
N THR A 296 8.45 1.02 -1.01
CA THR A 296 8.92 2.19 -1.79
C THR A 296 10.43 2.36 -1.68
N ILE A 297 10.97 2.27 -0.46
CA ILE A 297 12.41 2.36 -0.19
C ILE A 297 13.17 1.19 -0.83
N GLU A 298 12.67 -0.03 -0.72
CA GLU A 298 13.31 -1.20 -1.32
C GLU A 298 13.28 -1.14 -2.86
N PHE A 299 12.20 -0.60 -3.45
CA PHE A 299 12.17 -0.35 -4.89
C PHE A 299 13.27 0.64 -5.30
N ALA A 300 13.40 1.76 -4.57
CA ALA A 300 14.45 2.76 -4.82
C ALA A 300 15.86 2.16 -4.67
N GLU A 301 16.13 1.39 -3.61
CA GLU A 301 17.43 0.73 -3.40
C GLU A 301 17.77 -0.24 -4.53
N LYS A 302 16.84 -1.10 -4.91
CA LYS A 302 17.08 -2.06 -6.00
C LYS A 302 17.32 -1.32 -7.30
N TYR A 303 16.53 -0.29 -7.59
CA TYR A 303 16.70 0.52 -8.79
C TYR A 303 18.04 1.27 -8.80
N ALA A 304 18.48 1.83 -7.67
CA ALA A 304 19.81 2.44 -7.51
C ALA A 304 20.93 1.43 -7.82
N LEU A 305 20.80 0.20 -7.32
CA LEU A 305 21.75 -0.88 -7.61
C LEU A 305 21.74 -1.28 -9.09
N MET A 306 20.60 -1.18 -9.79
CA MET A 306 20.52 -1.43 -11.25
C MET A 306 21.23 -0.35 -12.07
N LEU A 307 21.06 0.92 -11.69
CA LEU A 307 21.65 2.05 -12.41
C LEU A 307 23.19 2.05 -12.32
N GLY A 308 23.75 1.61 -11.18
CA GLY A 308 25.19 1.62 -10.93
C GLY A 308 25.74 3.01 -10.61
N ARG A 309 27.04 3.12 -10.29
CA ARG A 309 27.67 4.36 -9.79
C ARG A 309 27.96 5.43 -10.86
N ASN A 310 27.95 5.07 -12.15
CA ASN A 310 28.25 5.97 -13.27
C ASN A 310 27.01 6.20 -14.15
N ALA A 311 25.82 6.20 -13.54
CA ALA A 311 24.57 6.23 -14.28
C ALA A 311 24.27 7.62 -14.84
N ALA A 312 23.76 7.66 -16.06
CA ALA A 312 23.18 8.88 -16.67
C ALA A 312 21.79 9.24 -16.11
N HIS A 313 21.40 8.65 -14.98
CA HIS A 313 20.09 8.77 -14.38
C HIS A 313 20.19 8.89 -12.87
N SER A 314 19.33 9.72 -12.30
CA SER A 314 19.35 10.04 -10.87
C SER A 314 18.09 9.62 -10.14
N ILE A 315 18.25 9.31 -8.86
CA ILE A 315 17.16 8.96 -7.95
C ILE A 315 17.08 10.02 -6.86
N TRP A 316 15.88 10.45 -6.51
CA TRP A 316 15.62 11.38 -5.42
C TRP A 316 14.62 10.75 -4.46
N MET A 317 14.84 10.94 -3.16
CA MET A 317 13.96 10.43 -2.11
C MET A 317 13.48 11.56 -1.21
N TYR A 318 12.21 11.53 -0.81
CA TYR A 318 11.65 12.42 0.21
C TYR A 318 10.91 11.69 1.34
N SER A 319 10.83 12.33 2.50
CA SER A 319 9.87 12.06 3.58
C SER A 319 8.99 13.29 3.75
N PHE A 320 7.69 13.18 3.49
CA PHE A 320 6.74 14.27 3.62
C PHE A 320 6.16 14.32 5.04
N GLU A 321 6.39 15.43 5.73
CA GLU A 321 6.13 15.57 7.17
C GLU A 321 5.33 16.84 7.51
N GLN A 322 4.74 17.50 6.51
CA GLN A 322 3.83 18.62 6.73
C GLN A 322 2.42 18.11 7.04
N ARG A 323 1.93 18.38 8.25
CA ARG A 323 0.51 18.26 8.58
C ARG A 323 -0.13 19.62 8.35
N SER A 324 -1.26 19.66 7.65
CA SER A 324 -1.96 20.93 7.44
C SER A 324 -2.51 21.50 8.74
N GLU A 325 -2.24 22.77 9.01
CA GLU A 325 -2.59 23.39 10.31
C GLU A 325 -4.10 23.48 10.53
N LEU A 326 -4.85 23.78 9.47
CA LEU A 326 -6.31 23.94 9.53
C LEU A 326 -7.05 22.67 9.10
N LEU A 327 -6.38 21.52 9.10
CA LEU A 327 -7.02 20.25 8.78
C LEU A 327 -8.11 19.93 9.83
N PRO A 328 -9.37 19.69 9.45
CA PRO A 328 -10.47 19.46 10.39
C PRO A 328 -10.48 18.02 10.92
N LEU A 329 -9.29 17.45 11.19
CA LEU A 329 -9.10 16.14 11.78
C LEU A 329 -8.33 16.30 13.09
N PRO A 330 -8.50 15.39 14.06
CA PRO A 330 -7.73 15.44 15.30
C PRO A 330 -6.22 15.40 15.06
N ASP A 331 -5.44 16.12 15.89
CA ASP A 331 -3.98 16.24 15.73
C ASP A 331 -3.22 14.91 15.71
N TRP A 332 -3.75 13.90 16.41
CA TRP A 332 -3.16 12.57 16.45
C TRP A 332 -3.12 11.88 15.08
N THR A 333 -3.93 12.33 14.11
CA THR A 333 -3.94 11.77 12.74
C THR A 333 -2.63 12.01 11.99
N GLY A 334 -1.84 13.00 12.42
CA GLY A 334 -0.51 13.23 11.86
C GLY A 334 -0.54 13.63 10.39
N VAL A 335 0.32 13.03 9.57
CA VAL A 335 0.42 13.29 8.12
C VAL A 335 -0.05 12.06 7.35
N LEU A 336 -1.33 12.07 6.99
CA LEU A 336 -2.03 10.95 6.41
C LEU A 336 -1.59 10.65 4.96
N HIS A 337 -1.77 9.40 4.54
CA HIS A 337 -1.56 8.93 3.17
C HIS A 337 -2.29 9.81 2.15
N GLY A 338 -1.57 10.28 1.12
CA GLY A 338 -2.09 11.10 0.03
C GLY A 338 -2.20 12.61 0.31
N TYR A 339 -1.96 13.07 1.54
CA TYR A 339 -2.09 14.50 1.89
C TYR A 339 -0.97 15.38 1.34
N GLU A 340 0.12 14.80 0.83
CA GLU A 340 1.11 15.55 0.07
C GLU A 340 0.55 16.06 -1.27
N LEU A 341 -0.49 15.41 -1.81
CA LEU A 341 -1.10 15.79 -3.09
C LEU A 341 -1.71 17.19 -3.05
N ASP A 342 -2.23 17.62 -1.90
CA ASP A 342 -2.76 18.97 -1.73
C ASP A 342 -1.72 20.03 -2.07
N TYR A 343 -0.48 19.81 -1.63
CA TYR A 343 0.60 20.74 -1.86
C TYR A 343 1.22 20.57 -3.25
N VAL A 344 1.33 19.34 -3.76
CA VAL A 344 1.88 19.06 -5.11
C VAL A 344 0.96 19.59 -6.23
N PHE A 345 -0.36 19.56 -6.03
CA PHE A 345 -1.34 20.07 -7.00
C PHE A 345 -1.75 21.53 -6.77
N GLY A 346 -1.23 22.18 -5.73
CA GLY A 346 -1.52 23.59 -5.47
C GLY A 346 -2.91 23.86 -4.90
N SER A 347 -3.49 22.92 -4.12
CA SER A 347 -4.75 23.13 -3.39
C SER A 347 -4.75 24.42 -2.55
N PRO A 348 -3.64 24.87 -1.93
CA PRO A 348 -3.59 26.17 -1.25
C PRO A 348 -3.93 27.38 -2.13
N PHE A 349 -3.75 27.28 -3.45
CA PHE A 349 -4.09 28.34 -4.43
C PHE A 349 -5.47 28.16 -5.06
N ASN A 350 -6.18 27.08 -4.75
CA ASN A 350 -7.47 26.74 -5.35
C ASN A 350 -8.63 27.20 -4.46
N GLU A 351 -9.26 28.32 -4.83
CA GLU A 351 -10.41 28.89 -4.10
C GLU A 351 -11.60 27.94 -3.98
N ARG A 352 -11.82 27.07 -4.99
CA ARG A 352 -12.92 26.08 -4.94
C ARG A 352 -12.64 24.99 -3.91
N PHE A 353 -11.38 24.60 -3.75
CA PHE A 353 -10.97 23.64 -2.75
C PHE A 353 -11.06 24.26 -1.35
N THR A 354 -10.42 25.42 -1.15
CA THR A 354 -10.36 26.06 0.18
C THR A 354 -11.73 26.53 0.66
N GLY A 355 -12.64 26.91 -0.24
CA GLY A 355 -14.02 27.26 0.09
C GLY A 355 -14.90 26.06 0.46
N LYS A 356 -14.50 24.83 0.14
CA LYS A 356 -15.30 23.61 0.41
C LYS A 356 -14.73 22.75 1.54
N TYR A 357 -13.41 22.66 1.66
CA TYR A 357 -12.74 21.69 2.53
C TYR A 357 -12.13 22.34 3.77
N TYR A 358 -10.93 22.88 3.62
CA TYR A 358 -10.22 23.60 4.66
C TYR A 358 -9.20 24.56 4.03
N ASN A 359 -8.80 25.56 4.82
CA ASN A 359 -7.90 26.60 4.35
C ASN A 359 -6.44 26.26 4.69
N TYR A 360 -5.50 27.06 4.18
CA TYR A 360 -4.06 26.88 4.43
C TYR A 360 -3.45 28.20 4.89
N THR A 361 -2.40 28.12 5.70
CA THR A 361 -1.63 29.29 6.10
C THR A 361 -0.79 29.83 4.95
N GLU A 362 -0.28 31.06 5.08
CA GLU A 362 0.62 31.63 4.07
C GLU A 362 1.92 30.83 3.96
N THR A 363 2.42 30.33 5.09
CA THR A 363 3.59 29.44 5.14
C THR A 363 3.35 28.15 4.34
N GLU A 364 2.12 27.62 4.38
CA GLU A 364 1.72 26.44 3.62
C GLU A 364 1.52 26.72 2.13
N ARG A 365 1.02 27.92 1.77
CA ARG A 365 0.99 28.39 0.38
C ARG A 365 2.39 28.46 -0.21
N GLN A 366 3.34 29.07 0.49
CA GLN A 366 4.74 29.10 0.04
C GLN A 366 5.37 27.71 -0.04
N PHE A 367 5.05 26.82 0.91
CA PHE A 367 5.53 25.44 0.87
C PHE A 367 4.95 24.66 -0.34
N SER A 368 3.69 24.90 -0.72
CA SER A 368 3.10 24.34 -1.94
C SER A 368 3.76 24.88 -3.22
N ASP A 369 4.09 26.18 -3.27
CA ASP A 369 4.86 26.76 -4.37
C ASP A 369 6.25 26.12 -4.52
N ASP A 370 6.96 25.89 -3.41
CA ASP A 370 8.25 25.18 -3.40
C ASP A 370 8.09 23.73 -3.95
N LEU A 371 7.07 22.99 -3.51
CA LEU A 371 6.81 21.62 -3.96
C LEU A 371 6.43 21.55 -5.44
N MET A 372 5.55 22.42 -5.93
CA MET A 372 5.22 22.48 -7.35
C MET A 372 6.47 22.74 -8.21
N LYS A 373 7.40 23.58 -7.73
CA LYS A 373 8.69 23.82 -8.40
C LYS A 373 9.56 22.58 -8.41
N PHE A 374 9.69 21.85 -7.30
CA PHE A 374 10.46 20.60 -7.26
C PHE A 374 9.93 19.57 -8.25
N TRP A 375 8.62 19.32 -8.25
CA TRP A 375 7.99 18.35 -9.15
C TRP A 375 8.11 18.75 -10.63
N THR A 376 7.90 20.04 -10.94
CA THR A 376 7.99 20.51 -12.32
C THR A 376 9.43 20.64 -12.82
N ASN A 377 10.39 20.97 -11.96
CA ASN A 377 11.81 20.93 -12.29
C ASN A 377 12.26 19.50 -12.56
N PHE A 378 11.89 18.55 -11.71
CA PHE A 378 12.17 17.13 -11.95
C PHE A 378 11.55 16.67 -13.27
N ALA A 379 10.31 17.05 -13.56
CA ALA A 379 9.66 16.70 -14.82
C ALA A 379 10.37 17.28 -16.06
N LYS A 380 11.01 18.45 -15.96
CA LYS A 380 11.76 19.11 -17.04
C LYS A 380 13.18 18.55 -17.20
N THR A 381 13.92 18.43 -16.10
CA THR A 381 15.38 18.21 -16.12
C THR A 381 15.80 16.85 -15.58
N GLY A 382 15.00 16.24 -14.70
CA GLY A 382 15.39 15.06 -13.92
C GLY A 382 16.07 15.41 -12.60
N MET A 383 16.22 16.70 -12.29
CA MET A 383 16.73 17.21 -11.03
C MET A 383 15.59 17.84 -10.23
N SER A 384 15.55 17.56 -8.93
CA SER A 384 14.48 18.04 -8.04
C SER A 384 14.76 19.42 -7.42
N ASP A 385 15.89 20.07 -7.75
CA ASP A 385 16.29 21.38 -7.20
C ASP A 385 16.41 22.47 -8.30
N SER A 386 16.26 23.73 -7.90
CA SER A 386 16.40 24.94 -8.72
C SER A 386 17.79 25.59 -8.71
N SER A 387 18.75 25.24 -7.84
CA SER A 387 20.07 25.88 -7.87
C SER A 387 21.17 25.20 -7.03
N ALA A 388 22.23 24.73 -7.72
CA ALA A 388 23.56 24.35 -7.25
C ALA A 388 23.70 23.10 -6.34
N PRO A 389 24.46 22.06 -6.75
CA PRO A 389 24.64 20.79 -6.03
C PRO A 389 25.11 20.88 -4.56
N ASP A 390 25.71 22.00 -4.16
CA ASP A 390 26.38 22.18 -2.86
C ASP A 390 25.83 23.38 -2.04
N GLY A 391 24.67 23.92 -2.41
CA GLY A 391 24.03 25.02 -1.67
C GLY A 391 23.34 24.54 -0.38
N PRO A 392 23.23 25.40 0.66
CA PRO A 392 22.37 25.12 1.81
C PRO A 392 20.90 25.05 1.35
N GLY A 393 20.42 23.84 1.04
CA GLY A 393 19.10 23.61 0.44
C GLY A 393 19.08 22.57 -0.69
N ALA A 394 20.25 22.11 -1.16
CA ALA A 394 20.34 21.13 -2.24
C ALA A 394 19.69 19.79 -1.86
N TRP A 395 18.76 19.31 -2.69
CA TRP A 395 18.22 17.95 -2.58
C TRP A 395 19.34 16.98 -2.95
N PRO A 396 19.77 16.06 -2.07
CA PRO A 396 20.83 15.11 -2.38
C PRO A 396 20.32 13.94 -3.21
N GLU A 397 21.14 13.48 -4.15
CA GLU A 397 20.85 12.27 -4.92
C GLU A 397 20.81 11.07 -3.96
N TYR A 398 19.80 10.22 -4.15
CA TYR A 398 19.62 9.00 -3.37
C TYR A 398 20.50 7.89 -3.91
N ASP A 399 21.28 7.28 -3.01
CA ASP A 399 22.02 6.06 -3.29
C ASP A 399 21.80 5.01 -2.20
N ALA A 400 22.05 3.74 -2.54
CA ALA A 400 21.80 2.61 -1.64
C ALA A 400 22.76 2.56 -0.41
N ILE A 401 23.84 3.34 -0.42
CA ILE A 401 24.87 3.39 0.63
C ILE A 401 24.50 4.47 1.66
N ASN A 402 24.43 5.73 1.23
CA ASN A 402 24.19 6.90 2.08
C ASN A 402 22.70 7.08 2.40
N ARG A 403 21.80 6.65 1.50
CA ARG A 403 20.33 6.68 1.69
C ARG A 403 19.83 8.07 2.15
N LYS A 404 20.38 9.12 1.55
CA LYS A 404 20.02 10.51 1.84
C LYS A 404 18.65 10.81 1.25
N HIS A 405 17.84 11.57 1.98
CA HIS A 405 16.53 12.03 1.54
C HIS A 405 16.26 13.41 2.09
N ILE A 406 15.37 14.15 1.45
CA ILE A 406 14.90 15.44 1.95
C ILE A 406 13.66 15.22 2.84
N VAL A 407 13.55 16.00 3.92
CA VAL A 407 12.36 16.05 4.76
C VAL A 407 11.53 17.27 4.31
N LEU A 408 10.39 17.00 3.70
CA LEU A 408 9.48 18.03 3.19
C LEU A 408 8.52 18.44 4.30
N LYS A 409 8.81 19.59 4.90
CA LYS A 409 7.98 20.25 5.91
C LYS A 409 8.09 21.75 5.72
N ALA A 410 7.01 22.49 5.96
CA ALA A 410 7.02 23.94 5.79
C ALA A 410 8.10 24.57 6.67
N ARG A 411 8.91 25.44 6.06
CA ARG A 411 10.11 25.99 6.69
C ARG A 411 9.75 27.10 7.67
N SER A 412 10.48 27.18 8.79
CA SER A 412 10.50 28.39 9.59
C SER A 412 11.08 29.53 8.75
N PRO A 413 10.62 30.79 8.91
CA PRO A 413 11.21 31.96 8.26
C PRO A 413 12.74 32.10 8.46
N THR A 414 13.28 31.48 9.52
CA THR A 414 14.71 31.50 9.87
C THR A 414 15.53 30.36 9.25
N SER A 415 14.90 29.38 8.59
CA SER A 415 15.58 28.20 8.05
C SER A 415 16.04 28.43 6.60
N ARG A 416 17.34 28.22 6.34
CA ARG A 416 17.95 28.42 5.02
C ARG A 416 17.65 27.31 3.99
N GLY A 417 17.16 26.14 4.41
CA GLY A 417 16.85 25.03 3.51
C GLY A 417 16.03 23.93 4.18
N PHE A 418 15.66 22.89 3.43
CA PHE A 418 15.00 21.70 3.96
C PHE A 418 15.98 20.80 4.71
N GLN A 419 15.48 20.05 5.69
CA GLN A 419 16.30 19.10 6.44
C GLN A 419 16.67 17.91 5.56
N ILE A 420 17.93 17.48 5.63
CA ILE A 420 18.39 16.24 5.02
C ILE A 420 18.40 15.14 6.08
N GLY A 421 17.69 14.05 5.80
CA GLY A 421 17.71 12.83 6.59
C GLY A 421 18.55 11.74 5.94
N GLU A 422 18.94 10.75 6.73
CA GLU A 422 19.68 9.58 6.28
C GLU A 422 19.03 8.30 6.78
N ASN A 423 19.25 7.18 6.07
CA ASN A 423 18.84 5.85 6.51
C ASN A 423 17.33 5.73 6.84
N LEU A 424 16.46 6.39 6.06
CA LEU A 424 15.00 6.36 6.26
C LEU A 424 14.51 4.92 6.51
N ARG A 425 13.96 4.70 7.70
CA ARG A 425 13.40 3.42 8.20
C ARG A 425 14.28 2.18 7.96
N LYS A 426 15.61 2.34 7.87
CA LYS A 426 16.53 1.25 7.49
C LYS A 426 16.40 0.00 8.37
N ARG A 427 16.32 0.19 9.69
CA ARG A 427 16.17 -0.90 10.65
C ARG A 427 14.87 -1.68 10.40
N GLN A 428 13.74 -0.97 10.33
CA GLN A 428 12.42 -1.56 10.16
C GLN A 428 12.26 -2.23 8.80
N CYS A 429 12.79 -1.63 7.74
CA CYS A 429 12.75 -2.25 6.42
C CYS A 429 13.67 -3.48 6.34
N ASN A 430 14.80 -3.49 7.04
CA ASN A 430 15.63 -4.69 7.18
C ASN A 430 14.92 -5.79 7.99
N PHE A 431 14.14 -5.43 9.00
CA PHE A 431 13.30 -6.38 9.74
C PHE A 431 12.31 -7.08 8.80
N TRP A 432 11.51 -6.33 8.02
CA TRP A 432 10.57 -6.92 7.07
C TRP A 432 11.25 -7.71 5.95
N ARG A 433 12.35 -7.18 5.42
CA ARG A 433 13.05 -7.77 4.28
C ARG A 433 13.81 -9.04 4.63
N TYR A 434 14.45 -9.08 5.79
CA TYR A 434 15.34 -10.17 6.16
C TYR A 434 14.81 -10.98 7.34
N GLN A 435 14.47 -10.35 8.46
CA GLN A 435 14.12 -11.08 9.68
C GLN A 435 12.80 -11.83 9.55
N VAL A 436 11.76 -11.17 9.04
CA VAL A 436 10.46 -11.83 8.80
C VAL A 436 10.59 -12.98 7.80
N GLN A 437 11.41 -12.82 6.75
CA GLN A 437 11.65 -13.90 5.79
C GLN A 437 12.42 -15.07 6.40
N ASN A 438 13.41 -14.79 7.26
CA ASN A 438 14.16 -15.84 7.98
C ASN A 438 13.26 -16.60 8.95
N LEU A 439 12.45 -15.89 9.74
CA LEU A 439 11.46 -16.50 10.64
C LEU A 439 10.46 -17.36 9.87
N ARG A 440 9.98 -16.89 8.72
CA ARG A 440 9.08 -17.65 7.84
C ARG A 440 9.72 -18.93 7.30
N ASN A 441 10.99 -18.87 6.89
CA ASN A 441 11.72 -20.04 6.41
C ASN A 441 12.00 -21.06 7.52
N TYR A 442 12.18 -20.58 8.76
CA TYR A 442 12.36 -21.44 9.93
C TYR A 442 11.06 -22.15 10.34
N THR A 443 9.94 -21.42 10.32
CA THR A 443 8.62 -21.91 10.76
C THR A 443 7.90 -22.78 9.74
N ASN A 444 8.20 -22.62 8.44
CA ASN A 444 7.73 -23.53 7.38
C ASN A 444 8.84 -24.50 6.97
N PRO A 445 9.02 -25.65 7.65
CA PRO A 445 9.97 -26.64 7.17
C PRO A 445 9.57 -27.07 5.76
N LYS A 446 10.50 -26.98 4.82
CA LYS A 446 10.36 -27.65 3.52
C LYS A 446 10.03 -29.11 3.82
N PRO A 447 9.03 -29.74 3.15
CA PRO A 447 8.81 -31.16 3.34
C PRO A 447 10.13 -31.87 3.09
N ASN A 448 10.59 -32.62 4.10
CA ASN A 448 11.77 -33.46 3.97
C ASN A 448 11.55 -34.29 2.71
N CYS A 449 12.45 -34.13 1.72
CA CYS A 449 12.62 -35.14 0.69
C CYS A 449 13.23 -36.36 1.39
N SER A 450 12.40 -37.08 2.13
CA SER A 450 12.70 -38.40 2.61
C SER A 450 12.93 -39.24 1.37
N SER A 451 14.17 -39.64 1.16
CA SER A 451 14.56 -40.70 0.24
C SER A 451 13.82 -41.98 0.62
N GLY A 452 12.61 -42.13 0.10
CA GLY A 452 11.74 -43.30 0.24
C GLY A 452 11.20 -43.66 -1.13
N VAL A 453 11.85 -44.64 -1.75
CA VAL A 453 11.50 -45.23 -3.04
C VAL A 453 10.02 -45.62 -3.07
N GLY A 454 9.28 -45.07 -4.02
CA GLY A 454 7.88 -45.41 -4.29
C GLY A 454 7.47 -44.89 -5.66
N THR A 455 7.72 -45.70 -6.69
CA THR A 455 7.45 -45.42 -8.09
C THR A 455 5.97 -45.07 -8.35
N ARG A 456 5.67 -43.80 -8.61
CA ARG A 456 4.56 -43.42 -9.51
C ARG A 456 5.10 -42.43 -10.54
N ARG A 457 5.08 -42.86 -11.80
CA ARG A 457 5.53 -42.11 -12.99
C ARG A 457 4.98 -40.68 -12.96
N ALA A 458 5.86 -39.70 -12.85
CA ALA A 458 5.60 -38.34 -13.30
C ALA A 458 5.45 -38.39 -14.83
N GLN A 459 4.29 -38.03 -15.35
CA GLN A 459 4.16 -37.69 -16.77
C GLN A 459 4.94 -36.40 -17.00
N THR A 460 6.07 -36.54 -17.69
CA THR A 460 6.85 -35.44 -18.25
C THR A 460 6.03 -34.78 -19.35
N VAL A 461 5.42 -33.63 -19.05
CA VAL A 461 4.93 -32.73 -20.10
C VAL A 461 6.14 -31.99 -20.66
N GLY A 462 6.59 -32.41 -21.84
CA GLY A 462 7.65 -31.75 -22.60
C GLY A 462 7.23 -30.36 -23.11
N PRO A 463 8.17 -29.56 -23.62
CA PRO A 463 7.92 -28.18 -24.04
C PRO A 463 7.00 -28.17 -25.26
N THR A 464 5.79 -27.65 -25.12
CA THR A 464 4.91 -27.40 -26.26
C THR A 464 5.47 -26.23 -27.08
N LYS A 465 5.76 -26.56 -28.34
CA LYS A 465 6.28 -25.70 -29.39
C LYS A 465 5.47 -24.41 -29.57
N SER A 466 6.19 -23.37 -29.98
CA SER A 466 5.65 -22.08 -30.42
C SER A 466 4.49 -22.24 -31.39
N ALA A 467 3.36 -21.60 -31.07
CA ALA A 467 2.30 -21.33 -32.02
C ALA A 467 2.46 -19.87 -32.48
N THR A 468 3.06 -19.72 -33.65
CA THR A 468 2.96 -18.51 -34.48
C THR A 468 1.48 -18.30 -34.83
N SER A 469 0.88 -17.22 -34.31
CA SER A 469 -0.44 -16.77 -34.73
C SER A 469 -0.34 -15.32 -35.22
N LYS A 470 -0.79 -15.16 -36.46
CA LYS A 470 -0.69 -13.98 -37.31
C LYS A 470 -1.34 -12.75 -36.67
N HIS A 471 -0.66 -11.62 -36.80
CA HIS A 471 -1.19 -10.28 -36.59
C HIS A 471 -2.50 -10.08 -37.36
N SER A 472 -3.59 -9.78 -36.66
CA SER A 472 -4.68 -8.98 -37.21
C SER A 472 -4.69 -7.64 -36.50
N ARG A 473 -4.54 -6.56 -37.28
CA ARG A 473 -4.62 -5.18 -36.83
C ARG A 473 -6.08 -4.88 -36.50
N PHE A 474 -6.42 -4.75 -35.22
CA PHE A 474 -7.62 -4.03 -34.80
C PHE A 474 -7.21 -2.64 -34.32
N ARG A 475 -7.46 -1.63 -35.17
CA ARG A 475 -7.50 -0.22 -34.78
C ARG A 475 -8.81 0.01 -34.03
N GLY A 476 -8.78 -0.13 -32.71
CA GLY A 476 -9.84 0.33 -31.81
C GLY A 476 -9.39 1.62 -31.15
N VAL A 477 -10.12 2.71 -31.38
CA VAL A 477 -9.93 3.98 -30.66
C VAL A 477 -10.29 3.75 -29.20
N PHE A 478 -9.28 3.78 -28.31
CA PHE A 478 -9.48 3.74 -26.87
C PHE A 478 -9.87 5.12 -26.38
N LEU A 479 -11.16 5.31 -26.10
CA LEU A 479 -11.64 6.36 -25.21
C LEU A 479 -11.65 5.78 -23.80
N VAL A 480 -10.58 6.06 -23.05
CA VAL A 480 -10.51 5.77 -21.62
C VAL A 480 -11.30 6.86 -20.90
N LEU A 481 -12.58 6.61 -20.64
CA LEU A 481 -13.32 7.32 -19.60
C LEU A 481 -13.11 6.56 -18.30
N VAL A 482 -12.15 7.03 -17.50
CA VAL A 482 -11.91 6.53 -16.15
C VAL A 482 -13.15 6.84 -15.30
N GLY A 483 -13.81 5.79 -14.84
CA GLY A 483 -14.83 5.86 -13.80
C GLY A 483 -14.20 6.29 -12.47
N ALA A 484 -14.15 7.59 -12.25
CA ALA A 484 -13.76 8.22 -10.99
C ALA A 484 -14.95 8.36 -10.02
N PHE A 485 -16.03 7.57 -10.14
CA PHE A 485 -17.30 7.93 -9.47
C PHE A 485 -17.39 7.64 -7.97
N GLU A 486 -16.43 6.93 -7.35
CA GLU A 486 -16.37 6.78 -5.89
C GLU A 486 -15.10 7.39 -5.27
N LEU A 487 -14.05 7.66 -6.06
CA LEU A 487 -12.99 8.60 -5.66
C LEU A 487 -13.50 10.06 -5.68
N LEU A 488 -14.46 10.38 -6.56
CA LEU A 488 -15.13 11.68 -6.62
C LEU A 488 -16.07 11.95 -5.44
N ARG A 489 -16.37 10.96 -4.58
CA ARG A 489 -17.07 11.25 -3.32
C ARG A 489 -16.16 11.92 -2.31
N PHE A 490 -14.85 11.70 -2.35
CA PHE A 490 -13.87 12.44 -1.54
C PHE A 490 -13.45 13.76 -2.18
N LEU A 491 -13.52 13.88 -3.50
CA LEU A 491 -13.49 15.18 -4.18
C LEU A 491 -14.86 15.90 -4.18
N HIS A 492 -15.88 15.41 -3.45
CA HIS A 492 -17.11 16.15 -3.18
C HIS A 492 -17.72 16.02 -1.77
N LEU A 493 -17.02 15.49 -0.76
CA LEU A 493 -17.39 15.57 0.65
C LEU A 493 -16.33 16.31 1.44
#